data_AF-A0A523R8M7-F1
#
_entry.id   AF-A0A523R8M7-F1
#
_cell.length_a   1.000
_cell.length_b   1.000
_cell.length_c   1.000
_cell.angle_alpha   90.00
_cell.angle_beta   90.00
_cell.angle_gamma   90.00
#
_symmetry.space_group_name_H-M   'P 1'
#
loop_
_entity.id
_entity.type
_entity.pdbx_description
1 polymer ?
#
loop_
_entity_poly.entity_id
_entity_poly.type
_entity_poly.pdbx_seq_one_letter_code
_entity_poly.pdbx_strand_id
1 'polypeptide(L)'
;MNIPIIVSDKILGSKTDHKSFQSFAKKTKSSFQVANFHSEKDSKFIHSSKDTPDKCNPESLNGCLEICYETIRSIDSTNFSSKEIR
;
A
#
# COMPACT_ATOMS: atom_id res chain seq x y z
N MET A 1 11.25 -4.09 -10.80
CA MET A 1 11.19 -3.54 -9.43
C MET A 1 12.52 -3.67 -8.66
N ASN A 2 13.17 -2.54 -8.32
CA ASN A 2 14.38 -2.50 -7.45
C ASN A 2 14.12 -1.78 -6.11
N ILE A 3 12.85 -1.56 -5.74
CA ILE A 3 12.48 -1.01 -4.44
C ILE A 3 12.21 -2.18 -3.47
N PRO A 4 12.95 -2.30 -2.36
CA PRO A 4 12.74 -3.39 -1.42
C PRO A 4 11.40 -3.24 -0.69
N ILE A 5 10.52 -4.21 -0.84
CA ILE A 5 9.29 -4.33 -0.06
C ILE A 5 9.59 -5.15 1.19
N ILE A 6 9.39 -4.55 2.36
CA ILE A 6 9.60 -5.21 3.65
C ILE A 6 8.23 -5.31 4.33
N VAL A 7 7.86 -6.53 4.74
CA VAL A 7 6.67 -6.73 5.58
C VAL A 7 6.94 -6.08 6.93
N SER A 8 6.13 -5.08 7.26
CA SER A 8 6.26 -4.38 8.54
C SER A 8 5.40 -5.08 9.60
N ASP A 9 6.04 -5.78 10.53
CA ASP A 9 5.40 -6.36 11.72
C ASP A 9 5.27 -5.34 12.87
N LYS A 10 5.54 -4.05 12.60
CA LYS A 10 5.50 -3.03 13.64
C LYS A 10 4.08 -2.91 14.20
N ILE A 11 3.93 -3.31 15.46
CA ILE A 11 2.76 -3.09 16.32
C ILE A 11 2.34 -1.60 16.32
N LEU A 12 3.29 -0.69 16.03
CA LEU A 12 3.08 0.74 15.84
C LEU A 12 3.06 1.14 14.34
N GLY A 13 2.29 0.44 13.52
CA GLY A 13 2.10 0.79 12.10
C GLY A 13 1.57 2.22 11.90
N SER A 14 1.86 2.80 10.73
CA SER A 14 1.45 4.17 10.37
C SER A 14 -0.03 4.42 10.64
N LYS A 15 -0.40 5.58 11.18
CA LYS A 15 -1.80 5.94 11.43
C LYS A 15 -2.38 6.56 10.16
N THR A 16 -2.82 5.73 9.23
CA THR A 16 -3.51 6.17 8.00
C THR A 16 -4.87 5.48 7.88
N ASP A 17 -5.63 5.82 6.84
CA ASP A 17 -7.04 5.43 6.67
C ASP A 17 -7.29 3.92 6.65
N HIS A 18 -6.27 3.11 6.30
CA HIS A 18 -6.36 1.64 6.34
C HIS A 18 -6.85 1.11 7.69
N LYS A 19 -6.61 1.82 8.80
CA LYS A 19 -7.08 1.43 10.14
C LYS A 19 -8.61 1.42 10.26
N SER A 20 -9.31 2.31 9.57
CA SER A 20 -10.77 2.33 9.54
C SER A 20 -11.32 1.09 8.86
N PHE A 21 -10.71 0.70 7.73
CA PHE A 21 -11.07 -0.51 7.00
C PHE A 21 -10.75 -1.78 7.79
N GLN A 22 -9.58 -1.86 8.42
CA GLN A 22 -9.23 -2.96 9.32
C GLN A 22 -10.21 -3.07 10.51
N SER A 23 -10.58 -1.94 11.10
CA SER A 23 -11.54 -1.90 12.21
C SER A 23 -12.92 -2.38 11.77
N PHE A 24 -13.37 -1.97 10.58
CA PHE A 24 -14.63 -2.44 10.01
C PHE A 24 -14.62 -3.94 9.71
N ALA A 25 -13.54 -4.45 9.10
CA ALA A 25 -13.39 -5.88 8.82
C ALA A 25 -13.46 -6.72 10.11
N LYS A 26 -12.77 -6.27 11.17
CA LYS A 26 -12.82 -6.90 12.50
C LYS A 26 -14.23 -6.88 13.09
N LYS A 27 -14.91 -5.72 13.07
CA LYS A 27 -16.27 -5.57 13.61
C LYS A 27 -17.29 -6.47 12.91
N THR A 28 -17.16 -6.61 11.59
CA THR A 28 -18.08 -7.39 10.76
C THR A 28 -17.71 -8.86 10.65
N LYS A 29 -16.57 -9.29 11.21
CA LYS A 29 -15.97 -10.62 11.01
C LYS A 29 -15.84 -10.97 9.51
N SER A 30 -15.60 -9.94 8.69
CA SER A 30 -15.48 -10.07 7.25
C SER A 30 -14.13 -10.68 6.87
N SER A 31 -14.09 -11.40 5.74
CA SER A 31 -12.84 -11.84 5.09
C SER A 31 -12.13 -10.71 4.33
N PHE A 32 -12.59 -9.47 4.46
CA PHE A 32 -11.99 -8.30 3.83
C PHE A 32 -10.53 -8.10 4.26
N GLN A 33 -9.62 -8.14 3.29
CA GLN A 33 -8.19 -7.95 3.49
C GLN A 33 -7.80 -6.50 3.20
N VAL A 34 -6.80 -6.00 3.95
CA VAL A 34 -6.31 -4.62 3.82
C VAL A 34 -4.80 -4.65 3.67
N ALA A 35 -4.29 -4.07 2.58
CA ALA A 35 -2.87 -3.83 2.36
C ALA A 35 -2.55 -2.33 2.46
N ASN A 36 -1.38 -1.99 3.00
CA ASN A 36 -0.92 -0.61 3.13
C ASN A 36 0.57 -0.55 2.76
N PHE A 37 0.88 0.14 1.66
CA PHE A 37 2.26 0.42 1.27
C PHE A 37 2.66 1.78 1.83
N HIS A 38 3.77 1.84 2.55
CA HIS A 38 4.23 3.05 3.20
C HIS A 38 5.75 3.18 3.09
N SER A 39 6.21 4.37 2.71
CA SER A 39 7.63 4.73 2.76
C SER A 39 7.93 5.50 4.04
N GLU A 40 8.67 4.90 4.96
CA GLU A 40 9.05 5.56 6.23
C GLU A 40 10.04 6.72 6.01
N LYS A 41 10.89 6.61 4.98
CA LYS A 41 11.99 7.55 4.73
C LYS A 41 11.56 8.84 4.02
N ASP A 42 10.38 8.86 3.42
CA ASP A 42 9.86 10.02 2.68
C ASP A 42 9.12 11.03 3.58
N SER A 43 9.19 10.85 4.90
CA SER A 43 8.41 11.66 5.87
C SER A 43 9.05 13.00 6.25
N LYS A 44 10.28 13.29 5.81
CA LYS A 44 11.07 14.43 6.31
C LYS A 44 10.39 15.81 6.16
N PHE A 45 9.64 16.01 5.08
CA PHE A 45 9.03 17.31 4.76
C PHE A 45 7.50 17.32 4.88
N ILE A 46 6.88 16.18 5.15
CA ILE A 46 5.42 16.06 5.27
C ILE A 46 4.93 17.01 6.38
N HIS A 47 3.81 17.71 6.14
CA HIS A 47 3.23 18.73 7.02
C HIS A 47 4.09 19.99 7.19
N SER A 48 4.92 20.32 6.21
CA SER A 48 5.68 21.58 6.20
C SER A 48 5.51 22.33 4.88
N SER A 49 5.87 23.62 4.87
CA SER A 49 5.93 24.41 3.62
C SER A 49 6.99 23.93 2.63
N LYS A 50 7.82 22.94 3.02
CA LYS A 50 8.82 22.31 2.16
C LYS A 50 8.30 21.02 1.50
N ASP A 51 7.02 20.68 1.73
CA ASP A 51 6.35 19.57 1.03
C ASP A 51 6.00 20.03 -0.39
N THR A 52 7.03 20.08 -1.24
CA THR A 52 6.97 20.63 -2.59
C THR A 52 7.45 19.59 -3.62
N PRO A 53 6.95 19.65 -4.87
CA PRO A 53 7.24 18.64 -5.88
C PRO A 53 8.75 18.43 -6.17
N ASP A 54 9.57 19.48 -6.01
CA ASP A 54 11.03 19.40 -6.19
C ASP A 54 11.75 18.58 -5.11
N LYS A 55 11.05 18.21 -4.01
CA LYS A 55 11.57 17.31 -2.97
C LYS A 55 11.18 15.86 -3.20
N CYS A 56 10.34 15.57 -4.18
CA CYS A 56 10.00 14.20 -4.54
C CYS A 56 11.15 13.54 -5.32
N ASN A 57 11.42 12.28 -5.03
CA ASN A 57 12.33 11.45 -5.82
C ASN A 57 11.54 10.73 -6.94
N PRO A 58 11.82 10.99 -8.24
CA PRO A 58 11.10 10.35 -9.34
C PRO A 58 11.19 8.83 -9.36
N GLU A 59 12.31 8.24 -8.95
CA GLU A 59 12.49 6.79 -8.89
C GLU A 59 11.56 6.16 -7.83
N SER A 60 11.48 6.79 -6.65
CA SER A 60 10.54 6.37 -5.59
C SER A 60 9.08 6.46 -6.05
N LEU A 61 8.72 7.55 -6.75
CA LEU A 61 7.36 7.72 -7.30
C LEU A 61 7.03 6.65 -8.34
N ASN A 62 7.94 6.42 -9.29
CA ASN A 62 7.75 5.42 -10.34
C ASN A 62 7.64 4.01 -9.78
N GLY A 63 8.47 3.66 -8.78
CA GLY A 63 8.36 2.36 -8.15
C GLY A 63 7.09 2.20 -7.31
N CYS A 64 6.56 3.27 -6.69
CA CYS A 64 5.25 3.23 -6.06
C CYS A 64 4.14 2.89 -7.09
N LEU A 65 4.19 3.51 -8.28
CA LEU A 65 3.26 3.19 -9.37
C LEU A 65 3.39 1.73 -9.83
N GLU A 66 4.62 1.22 -9.97
CA GLU A 66 4.89 -0.19 -10.31
C GLU A 66 4.29 -1.14 -9.26
N ILE A 67 4.45 -0.86 -7.97
CA ILE A 67 3.86 -1.64 -6.87
C ILE A 67 2.33 -1.69 -6.97
N CYS A 68 1.69 -0.54 -7.16
CA CYS A 68 0.24 -0.47 -7.28
C CYS A 68 -0.26 -1.25 -8.51
N TYR A 69 0.38 -1.06 -9.66
CA TYR A 69 0.03 -1.75 -10.89
C TYR A 69 0.18 -3.26 -10.75
N GLU A 70 1.33 -3.74 -10.28
CA GLU A 70 1.59 -5.17 -10.11
C GLU A 70 0.67 -5.82 -9.08
N THR A 71 0.32 -5.09 -8.01
CA THR A 71 -0.64 -5.56 -7.01
C THR A 71 -2.01 -5.77 -7.63
N ILE A 72 -2.53 -4.77 -8.37
CA ILE A 72 -3.83 -4.87 -9.03
C ILE A 72 -3.82 -6.00 -10.07
N ARG A 73 -2.80 -6.05 -10.93
CA ARG A 73 -2.62 -7.08 -11.95
C ARG A 73 -2.59 -8.49 -11.34
N SER A 74 -1.91 -8.66 -10.22
CA SER A 74 -1.83 -9.94 -9.50
C SER A 74 -3.17 -10.37 -8.90
N ILE A 75 -3.89 -9.44 -8.26
CA ILE A 75 -5.24 -9.69 -7.72
C ILE A 75 -6.19 -10.10 -8.83
N ASP A 76 -6.21 -9.35 -9.94
CA ASP A 76 -7.09 -9.65 -11.06
C ASP A 76 -6.77 -11.00 -11.69
N SER A 77 -5.50 -11.30 -11.96
CA SER A 77 -5.11 -12.59 -12.55
C SER A 77 -5.47 -13.79 -11.66
N THR A 78 -5.37 -13.66 -10.34
CA THR A 78 -5.80 -14.69 -9.38
C THR A 78 -7.32 -14.93 -9.43
N ASN A 79 -8.09 -13.86 -9.68
CA ASN A 79 -9.55 -13.92 -9.75
C ASN A 79 -10.07 -14.49 -11.08
N PHE A 80 -9.30 -14.43 -12.17
CA PHE A 80 -9.66 -15.04 -13.44
C PHE A 80 -9.49 -16.57 -13.44
N SER A 81 -8.41 -17.11 -12.87
CA SER A 81 -8.23 -18.58 -12.74
C SER A 81 -9.29 -19.24 -11.85
N SER A 82 -9.91 -18.48 -10.95
CA SER A 82 -10.92 -18.99 -10.00
C SER A 82 -12.33 -19.12 -10.61
N LYS A 83 -12.57 -18.56 -11.80
CA LYS A 83 -13.90 -18.55 -12.44
C LYS A 83 -14.08 -19.62 -13.52
N GLU A 84 -13.04 -20.35 -13.90
CA GLU A 84 -13.12 -21.43 -14.91
C GLU A 84 -13.39 -22.83 -14.33
N ILE A 85 -13.67 -22.95 -13.02
CA ILE A 85 -14.11 -24.21 -12.40
C ILE A 85 -15.46 -23.98 -11.70
N ARG A 86 -16.54 -23.89 -12.50
CA ARG A 86 -17.92 -24.13 -12.05
C ARG A 86 -18.73 -24.75 -13.18
#